data_AF-A0A525JUI5-F1
#
_entry.id   AF-A0A525JUI5-F1
#
_cell.length_a   1.000
_cell.length_b   1.000
_cell.length_c   1.000
_cell.angle_alpha   90.00
_cell.angle_beta   90.00
_cell.angle_gamma   90.00
#
_symmetry.space_group_name_H-M   'P 1'
#
loop_
_entity.id
_entity.type
_entity.pdbx_description
1 polymer ?
#
loop_
_entity_poly.entity_id
_entity_poly.type
_entity_poly.pdbx_seq_one_letter_code
_entity_poly.pdbx_strand_id
1 'polypeptide(L)'
;MLDRFYLPALVLLAAAAIALANDWPQGWGDRSHKPFGHTPIQRTPEMQAAMAREAAANQRRINQQRGAMRDMQVQALGPGQ
;
A
#
# COMPACT_ATOMS: atom_id res chain seq x y z
N MET A 1 29.92 12.75 44.38
CA MET A 1 30.02 13.36 43.03
C MET A 1 29.07 12.64 42.07
N LEU A 2 27.77 12.85 42.24
CA LEU A 2 26.74 12.31 41.34
C LEU A 2 26.77 13.01 39.97
N ASP A 3 27.23 14.26 39.91
CA ASP A 3 27.40 15.04 38.67
C ASP A 3 28.21 14.34 37.59
N ARG A 4 29.21 13.54 37.98
CA ARG A 4 30.04 12.78 37.04
C ARG A 4 29.29 11.66 36.33
N PHE A 5 28.17 11.21 36.90
CA PHE A 5 27.33 10.15 36.34
C PHE A 5 26.10 10.69 35.61
N TYR A 6 25.72 11.94 35.86
CA TYR A 6 24.52 12.54 35.26
C TYR A 6 24.61 12.60 33.73
N LEU A 7 25.69 13.17 33.18
CA LEU A 7 25.84 13.27 31.72
C LEU A 7 26.00 11.89 31.04
N PRO A 8 26.82 10.95 31.54
CA PRO A 8 26.87 9.60 30.97
C PRO A 8 25.54 8.85 31.04
N ALA A 9 24.78 9.00 32.14
CA ALA A 9 23.46 8.39 32.27
C ALA A 9 22.47 8.95 31.24
N LEU A 10 22.50 10.27 30.98
CA LEU A 10 21.69 10.87 29.92
C LEU A 10 22.05 10.35 28.53
N VAL A 11 23.34 10.15 28.24
CA VAL A 11 23.79 9.57 26.96
C VAL A 11 23.25 8.14 26.80
N LEU A 12 23.34 7.32 27.85
CA LEU A 12 22.81 5.96 27.82
C LEU A 12 21.29 5.95 27.64
N LEU A 13 20.58 6.86 28.31
CA LEU A 13 19.13 6.98 28.22
C LEU A 13 18.69 7.45 26.82
N ALA A 14 19.43 8.38 26.22
CA ALA A 14 19.20 8.80 24.83
C ALA A 14 19.45 7.66 23.83
N ALA A 15 20.53 6.89 23.99
CA ALA A 15 20.81 5.73 23.15
C ALA A 15 19.70 4.66 23.27
N ALA A 16 19.22 4.40 24.49
CA ALA A 16 18.11 3.49 24.73
C ALA A 16 16.81 3.98 24.07
N ALA A 17 16.50 5.27 24.15
CA ALA A 17 15.32 5.86 23.49
C ALA A 17 15.39 5.74 21.96
N ILE A 18 16.56 5.95 21.36
CA ILE A 18 16.79 5.78 19.92
C ILE A 18 16.62 4.31 19.52
N ALA A 19 17.19 3.38 20.29
CA ALA A 19 17.04 1.94 20.03
C ALA A 19 15.56 1.52 20.09
N LEU A 20 14.84 1.97 21.11
CA LEU A 20 13.41 1.70 21.26
C LEU A 20 12.58 2.29 20.11
N ALA A 21 12.90 3.50 19.65
CA ALA A 21 12.20 4.13 18.53
C ALA A 21 12.45 3.42 17.18
N ASN A 22 13.61 2.78 17.01
CA ASN A 22 13.91 1.98 15.82
C ASN A 22 13.24 0.61 15.85
N ASP A 23 13.07 0.01 17.04
CA ASP A 23 12.42 -1.30 17.20
C ASP A 23 10.89 -1.22 17.30
N TRP A 24 10.35 -0.02 17.61
CA TRP A 24 8.91 0.18 17.70
C TRP A 24 8.21 -0.15 16.38
N PRO A 25 7.05 -0.84 16.38
CA PRO A 25 6.30 -1.15 15.17
C PRO A 25 5.75 0.13 14.54
N GLN A 26 6.56 0.77 13.72
CA GLN A 26 6.23 1.99 12.97
C GLN A 26 5.21 1.72 11.82
N GLY A 27 4.57 0.55 11.79
CA GLY A 27 3.60 0.18 10.75
C GLY A 27 4.23 -0.13 9.38
N TRP A 28 5.49 -0.58 9.32
CA TRP A 28 6.21 -0.84 8.06
C TRP A 28 5.75 -2.12 7.34
N GLY A 29 4.76 -2.83 7.88
CA GLY A 29 4.22 -4.07 7.34
C GLY A 29 5.33 -5.09 7.07
N ASP A 30 5.48 -5.48 5.81
CA ASP A 30 6.48 -6.47 5.33
C ASP A 30 7.94 -6.02 5.45
N ARG A 31 8.19 -4.70 5.61
CA ARG A 31 9.55 -4.15 5.73
C ARG A 31 10.05 -4.13 7.17
N SER A 32 9.22 -4.51 8.13
CA SER A 32 9.58 -4.60 9.55
C SER A 32 10.30 -5.92 9.84
N HIS A 33 11.28 -5.88 10.76
CA HIS A 33 11.94 -7.10 11.24
C HIS A 33 10.97 -7.94 12.09
N LYS A 34 11.14 -9.28 12.12
CA LYS A 34 10.33 -10.16 12.96
C LYS A 34 10.56 -9.82 14.45
N PRO A 35 9.52 -9.82 15.31
CA PRO A 35 8.18 -10.40 15.11
C PRO A 35 7.13 -9.44 14.53
N PHE A 36 7.45 -8.17 14.29
CA PHE A 36 6.46 -7.15 13.88
C PHE A 36 6.19 -7.14 12.37
N GLY A 37 7.12 -7.65 11.57
CA GLY A 37 6.96 -7.87 10.13
C GLY A 37 5.94 -8.96 9.80
N HIS A 38 4.87 -8.61 9.10
CA HIS A 38 3.84 -9.53 8.62
C HIS A 38 3.60 -9.32 7.13
N THR A 39 3.37 -10.42 6.42
CA THR A 39 3.11 -10.39 4.98
C THR A 39 1.78 -9.66 4.74
N PRO A 40 1.74 -8.66 3.83
CA PRO A 40 0.52 -7.93 3.52
C PRO A 40 -0.54 -8.87 2.95
N ILE A 41 -1.78 -8.73 3.41
CA ILE A 41 -2.91 -9.54 2.93
C ILE A 41 -3.10 -9.40 1.41
N GLN A 42 -2.75 -8.24 0.84
CA GLN A 42 -2.82 -8.02 -0.62
C GLN A 42 -1.84 -8.88 -1.43
N ARG A 43 -0.78 -9.42 -0.80
CA ARG A 43 0.17 -10.31 -1.46
C ARG A 43 -0.25 -11.79 -1.39
N THR A 44 -1.31 -12.13 -0.67
CA THR A 44 -1.74 -13.54 -0.61
C THR A 44 -2.29 -13.97 -1.98
N PRO A 45 -2.09 -15.24 -2.37
CA PRO A 45 -2.57 -15.73 -3.66
C PRO A 45 -4.09 -15.63 -3.79
N GLU A 46 -4.83 -15.81 -2.69
CA GLU A 46 -6.30 -15.69 -2.67
C GLU A 46 -6.75 -14.25 -2.98
N MET A 47 -6.09 -13.26 -2.36
CA MET A 47 -6.42 -11.85 -2.55
C MET A 47 -6.02 -11.37 -3.95
N GLN A 48 -4.88 -11.82 -4.47
CA GLN A 48 -4.48 -11.54 -5.85
C GLN A 48 -5.47 -12.12 -6.86
N ALA A 49 -5.96 -13.34 -6.63
CA ALA A 49 -6.98 -13.96 -7.49
C ALA A 49 -8.34 -13.23 -7.41
N ALA A 50 -8.72 -12.71 -6.24
CA ALA A 50 -9.90 -11.84 -6.12
C ALA A 50 -9.72 -10.53 -6.89
N MET A 51 -8.59 -9.84 -6.69
CA MET A 51 -8.27 -8.59 -7.36
C MET A 51 -8.23 -8.73 -8.89
N ALA A 52 -7.66 -9.82 -9.40
CA ALA A 52 -7.63 -10.12 -10.83
C ALA A 52 -9.03 -10.33 -11.42
N ARG A 53 -9.93 -11.00 -10.67
CA ARG A 53 -11.32 -11.20 -11.09
C ARG A 53 -12.09 -9.88 -11.15
N GLU A 54 -11.92 -9.02 -10.14
CA GLU A 54 -12.54 -7.69 -10.11
C GLU A 54 -12.01 -6.80 -11.23
N ALA A 55 -10.69 -6.78 -11.45
CA ALA A 55 -10.06 -6.04 -12.54
C ALA A 55 -10.59 -6.49 -13.91
N ALA A 56 -10.69 -7.80 -14.13
CA ALA A 56 -11.24 -8.36 -15.37
C ALA A 56 -12.72 -7.97 -15.59
N ALA A 57 -13.54 -8.00 -14.53
CA ALA A 57 -14.93 -7.59 -14.61
C ALA A 57 -15.06 -6.08 -14.93
N ASN A 58 -14.23 -5.24 -14.32
CA ASN A 58 -14.19 -3.81 -14.60
C ASN A 58 -13.75 -3.51 -16.05
N GLN A 59 -12.72 -4.21 -16.54
CA GLN A 59 -12.26 -4.06 -17.92
C GLN A 59 -13.34 -4.38 -18.94
N ARG A 60 -14.16 -5.42 -18.70
CA ARG A 60 -15.30 -5.75 -19.56
C ARG A 60 -16.32 -4.62 -19.60
N ARG A 61 -16.66 -4.03 -18.45
CA ARG A 61 -17.58 -2.88 -18.36
C ARG A 61 -17.05 -1.66 -19.13
N ILE A 62 -15.77 -1.33 -18.94
CA ILE A 62 -15.12 -0.21 -19.64
C ILE A 62 -15.14 -0.45 -21.16
N ASN A 63 -14.83 -1.66 -21.62
CA ASN A 63 -14.84 -1.98 -23.04
C ASN A 63 -16.25 -1.89 -23.65
N GLN A 64 -17.28 -2.33 -22.93
CA GLN A 64 -18.67 -2.20 -23.36
C GLN A 64 -19.09 -0.73 -23.47
N GLN A 65 -18.75 0.09 -22.49
CA GLN A 65 -19.02 1.54 -22.52
C GLN A 65 -18.31 2.21 -23.69
N ARG A 66 -17.04 1.88 -23.92
CA ARG A 66 -16.27 2.41 -25.06
C ARG A 66 -16.86 1.97 -26.41
N GLY A 67 -17.35 0.74 -26.52
CA GLY A 67 -18.06 0.24 -27.69
C GLY A 67 -19.32 1.06 -27.96
N ALA A 68 -20.19 1.19 -26.95
CA ALA A 68 -21.42 1.97 -27.06
C ALA A 68 -21.16 3.44 -27.45
N MET A 69 -20.11 4.07 -26.89
CA MET A 69 -19.73 5.44 -27.28
C MET A 69 -19.25 5.53 -28.73
N ARG A 70 -18.50 4.54 -29.22
CA ARG A 70 -18.08 4.49 -30.64
C ARG A 70 -19.28 4.33 -31.56
N ASP A 71 -20.21 3.44 -31.21
CA ASP A 71 -21.43 3.21 -32.00
C ASP A 71 -22.30 4.48 -32.06
N MET A 72 -22.44 5.19 -30.94
CA MET A 72 -23.13 6.50 -30.90
C MET A 72 -22.42 7.56 -31.74
N GLN A 73 -21.08 7.59 -31.75
CA GLN A 73 -20.32 8.51 -32.60
C GLN A 73 -20.51 8.20 -34.09
N VAL A 74 -20.46 6.92 -34.48
CA VAL A 74 -20.69 6.49 -35.86
C VAL A 74 -22.10 6.85 -36.31
N GLN A 75 -23.10 6.68 -35.45
CA GLN A 75 -24.50 7.02 -35.76
C GLN A 75 -24.77 8.53 -35.75
N ALA A 76 -24.06 9.32 -34.94
CA ALA A 76 -24.12 10.77 -35.00
C ALA A 76 -23.45 11.33 -36.27
N LEU A 77 -22.55 10.57 -36.89
CA LEU A 77 -21.84 10.94 -38.12
C LEU A 77 -22.52 10.44 -39.41
N GLY A 78 -23.66 9.71 -39.36
CA GLY A 78 -24.49 9.37 -40.55
C GLY A 78 -25.85 8.73 -40.19
N PRO A 79 -26.95 8.96 -40.95
CA PRO A 79 -27.02 9.16 -42.41
C PRO A 79 -27.61 10.54 -42.81
N GLY A 80 -26.82 11.34 -43.52
CA GLY A 80 -27.23 12.67 -44.00
C GLY A 80 -26.56 13.07 -45.33
N GLN A 81 -26.31 12.09 -46.20
CA GLN A 81 -26.02 12.31 -47.62
C GLN A 81 -26.96 11.47 -48.46
#